data_AF-A0A374UT86-F1
#
_entry.id   AF-A0A374UT86-F1
#
_cell.length_a   1.000
_cell.length_b   1.000
_cell.length_c   1.000
_cell.angle_alpha   90.00
_cell.angle_beta   90.00
_cell.angle_gamma   90.00
#
_symmetry.space_group_name_H-M   'P 1'
#
loop_
_entity.id
_entity.type
_entity.pdbx_description
1 polymer ?
#
loop_
_entity_poly.entity_id
_entity_poly.type
_entity_poly.pdbx_seq_one_letter_code
_entity_poly.pdbx_strand_id
1 'polypeptide(L)'
;MNLYQTAALLALLVTAGCGLSSCSGATDDSETALAVELAYDKASIDADGESAVTFTVKQGGVDITAKATISYTYGEETKELAQATFSTNVAGTYTFTATYDGQSSKPVSITANEITVVKSQFVRRICVMEFTGTWCTFCPSGALRLQDMLVRNFDGIYDLMAFHLDKDPMAIPQSSTLMKKFKQDGAPACTVDMREGMDISSGPAKAKKACENSLENYPAHCGVAIASVYNEASKTAEVTVKVTSEKTSKYRLAVYVLEDGIVYPQADGSITRDDYVHNHVVRKLIAASGLVEGDDLGEIASGKEATKTYQVNIDKAWNIENLSFYALALDAENRVNNLSVCAAKNGKTDYEYNKNN
;
A
#
# COMPACT_ATOMS: atom_id res chain seq x y z
N MET A 1 -40.85 -1.02 -83.88
CA MET A 1 -40.33 -2.25 -84.53
C MET A 1 -40.12 -3.24 -83.40
N ASN A 2 -41.16 -3.98 -83.01
CA ASN A 2 -41.46 -5.35 -83.49
C ASN A 2 -40.39 -6.33 -82.93
N LEU A 3 -40.68 -7.46 -82.31
CA LEU A 3 -41.90 -8.25 -82.16
C LEU A 3 -41.51 -9.42 -81.19
N TYR A 4 -42.40 -9.81 -80.25
CA TYR A 4 -42.86 -11.20 -80.01
C TYR A 4 -41.87 -12.23 -79.40
N GLN A 5 -42.14 -12.79 -78.22
CA GLN A 5 -43.12 -13.85 -77.87
C GLN A 5 -42.61 -15.29 -78.12
N THR A 6 -42.72 -16.07 -77.03
CA THR A 6 -43.20 -17.47 -76.94
C THR A 6 -42.35 -18.58 -77.57
N ALA A 7 -41.81 -19.53 -76.80
CA ALA A 7 -42.48 -20.61 -76.04
C ALA A 7 -42.70 -21.88 -76.88
N ALA A 8 -42.88 -22.98 -76.13
CA ALA A 8 -43.45 -24.28 -76.52
C ALA A 8 -42.40 -25.35 -76.90
N LEU A 9 -42.19 -26.35 -76.03
CA LEU A 9 -42.93 -27.65 -75.95
C LEU A 9 -42.35 -28.64 -76.99
N LEU A 10 -42.23 -29.96 -76.81
CA LEU A 10 -42.65 -30.95 -75.82
C LEU A 10 -42.10 -32.30 -76.35
N ALA A 11 -41.96 -33.30 -75.47
CA ALA A 11 -42.16 -34.74 -75.77
C ALA A 11 -41.13 -35.47 -76.67
N LEU A 12 -40.82 -36.77 -76.55
CA LEU A 12 -41.12 -37.88 -75.62
C LEU A 12 -40.27 -39.09 -76.11
N LEU A 13 -40.03 -40.07 -75.24
CA LEU A 13 -39.81 -41.53 -75.51
C LEU A 13 -38.42 -42.01 -76.04
N VAL A 14 -37.65 -42.77 -75.23
CA VAL A 14 -37.47 -44.26 -75.23
C VAL A 14 -36.33 -44.69 -76.18
N THR A 15 -35.26 -45.43 -75.84
CA THR A 15 -34.97 -46.46 -74.81
C THR A 15 -33.45 -46.71 -74.71
N ALA A 16 -33.03 -47.19 -73.53
CA ALA A 16 -32.01 -48.22 -73.24
C ALA A 16 -30.60 -48.13 -73.86
N GLY A 17 -29.59 -48.03 -72.98
CA GLY A 17 -28.20 -48.38 -73.30
C GLY A 17 -27.23 -48.06 -72.15
N CYS A 18 -26.78 -49.11 -71.46
CA CYS A 18 -25.92 -49.07 -70.28
C CYS A 18 -24.54 -48.39 -70.50
N GLY A 19 -24.02 -47.75 -69.45
CA GLY A 19 -22.59 -47.84 -69.12
C GLY A 19 -21.78 -46.54 -69.01
N LEU A 20 -21.57 -46.13 -67.75
CA LEU A 20 -20.35 -45.51 -67.18
C LEU A 20 -19.93 -44.11 -67.67
N SER A 21 -20.32 -43.08 -66.90
CA SER A 21 -19.45 -42.12 -66.18
C SER A 21 -20.27 -40.89 -65.76
N SER A 22 -20.57 -40.77 -64.47
CA SER A 22 -21.25 -39.60 -63.90
C SER A 22 -20.35 -38.96 -62.84
N CYS A 23 -20.07 -37.68 -63.04
CA CYS A 23 -19.61 -36.76 -62.04
C CYS A 23 -20.57 -36.77 -60.83
N SER A 24 -20.03 -36.86 -59.62
CA SER A 24 -20.64 -36.28 -58.43
C SER A 24 -19.74 -35.14 -58.00
N GLY A 25 -20.28 -33.92 -58.02
CA GLY A 25 -19.55 -32.73 -57.62
C GLY A 25 -19.03 -32.84 -56.19
N ALA A 26 -17.79 -32.42 -56.01
CA ALA A 26 -17.38 -31.74 -54.80
C ALA A 26 -17.12 -30.30 -55.24
N THR A 27 -18.05 -29.42 -54.89
CA THR A 27 -17.74 -28.00 -54.74
C THR A 27 -16.63 -27.93 -53.71
N ASP A 28 -15.42 -27.57 -54.16
CA ASP A 28 -14.33 -27.20 -53.28
C ASP A 28 -14.65 -25.80 -52.74
N ASP A 29 -15.62 -25.74 -51.84
CA ASP A 29 -15.82 -24.59 -50.96
C ASP A 29 -14.66 -24.62 -49.97
N SER A 30 -13.54 -24.05 -50.40
CA SER A 30 -12.49 -23.58 -49.51
C SER A 30 -13.10 -22.46 -48.64
N GLU A 31 -13.77 -22.83 -47.55
CA GLU A 31 -14.04 -21.92 -46.45
C GLU A 31 -12.70 -21.31 -46.04
N THR A 32 -12.52 -20.02 -46.30
CA THR A 32 -11.32 -19.32 -45.88
C THR A 32 -11.36 -19.27 -44.37
N ALA A 33 -10.56 -20.11 -43.71
CA ALA A 33 -10.56 -20.22 -42.27
C ALA A 33 -10.32 -18.84 -41.65
N LEU A 34 -11.26 -18.39 -40.82
CA LEU A 34 -11.21 -17.07 -40.20
C LEU A 34 -10.00 -17.00 -39.27
N ALA A 35 -9.16 -15.97 -39.45
CA ALA A 35 -7.95 -15.80 -38.66
C ALA A 35 -8.27 -15.51 -37.19
N VAL A 36 -7.42 -16.05 -36.30
CA VAL A 36 -7.44 -15.72 -34.87
C VAL A 36 -6.69 -14.40 -34.66
N GLU A 37 -7.33 -13.47 -33.94
CA GLU A 37 -6.80 -12.16 -33.62
C GLU A 37 -6.64 -12.02 -32.11
N LEU A 38 -5.48 -11.52 -31.67
CA LEU A 38 -5.20 -11.21 -30.27
C LEU A 38 -5.17 -9.69 -30.10
N ALA A 39 -6.20 -9.15 -29.47
CA ALA A 39 -6.28 -7.74 -29.08
C ALA A 39 -5.81 -7.55 -27.63
N TYR A 40 -5.36 -6.35 -27.30
CA TYR A 40 -4.90 -5.95 -25.98
C TYR A 40 -5.34 -4.51 -25.69
N ASP A 41 -5.59 -4.18 -24.42
CA ASP A 41 -6.05 -2.85 -23.99
C ASP A 41 -4.92 -1.81 -23.90
N LYS A 42 -3.68 -2.25 -23.64
CA LYS A 42 -2.48 -1.41 -23.55
C LYS A 42 -1.23 -2.15 -24.01
N ALA A 43 -0.29 -1.44 -24.62
CA ALA A 43 0.98 -2.01 -25.11
C ALA A 43 2.11 -2.02 -24.06
N SER A 44 1.88 -1.40 -22.90
CA SER A 44 2.87 -1.30 -21.82
C SER A 44 2.23 -1.33 -20.44
N ILE A 45 2.95 -1.90 -19.48
CA ILE A 45 2.65 -1.92 -18.05
C ILE A 45 3.93 -1.55 -17.28
N ASP A 46 3.81 -1.18 -16.01
CA ASP A 46 4.98 -1.10 -15.14
C ASP A 46 5.27 -2.49 -14.55
N ALA A 47 6.53 -2.82 -14.33
CA ALA A 47 6.94 -4.10 -13.76
C ALA A 47 6.75 -4.14 -12.22
N ASP A 48 5.54 -3.80 -11.75
CA ASP A 48 5.14 -3.72 -10.32
C ASP A 48 4.32 -4.94 -9.85
N GLY A 49 3.96 -5.85 -10.77
CA GLY A 49 3.09 -7.00 -10.48
C GLY A 49 1.61 -6.67 -10.34
N GLU A 50 1.23 -5.39 -10.32
CA GLU A 50 -0.14 -4.90 -10.16
C GLU A 50 -0.72 -4.38 -11.49
N SER A 51 0.07 -3.58 -12.21
CA SER A 51 -0.23 -3.09 -13.55
C SER A 51 -0.40 -4.27 -14.51
N ALA A 52 -1.62 -4.47 -14.99
CA ALA A 52 -1.95 -5.61 -15.85
C ALA A 52 -2.43 -5.18 -17.24
N VAL A 53 -2.04 -5.91 -18.27
CA VAL A 53 -2.66 -5.88 -19.60
C VAL A 53 -3.79 -6.91 -19.66
N THR A 54 -4.88 -6.57 -20.35
CA THR A 54 -6.00 -7.49 -20.60
C THR A 54 -6.08 -7.80 -22.09
N PHE A 55 -6.24 -9.08 -22.41
CA PHE A 55 -6.31 -9.60 -23.76
C PHE A 55 -7.74 -9.98 -24.15
N THR A 56 -8.02 -9.89 -25.44
CA THR A 56 -9.27 -10.39 -26.04
C THR A 56 -8.93 -11.15 -27.31
N VAL A 57 -9.36 -12.41 -27.40
CA VAL A 57 -9.17 -13.24 -28.59
C VAL A 57 -10.42 -13.19 -29.45
N LYS A 58 -10.26 -12.90 -30.74
CA LYS A 58 -11.38 -12.84 -31.70
C LYS A 58 -11.14 -13.77 -32.88
N GLN A 59 -12.22 -14.31 -33.45
CA GLN A 59 -12.21 -14.99 -34.74
C GLN A 59 -13.43 -14.53 -35.53
N GLY A 60 -13.21 -13.99 -36.74
CA GLY A 60 -14.29 -13.40 -37.55
C GLY A 60 -15.05 -12.27 -36.84
N GLY A 61 -14.39 -11.54 -35.94
CA GLY A 61 -15.00 -10.47 -35.14
C GLY A 61 -15.76 -10.93 -33.89
N VAL A 62 -15.91 -12.23 -33.66
CA VAL A 62 -16.55 -12.79 -32.45
C VAL A 62 -15.52 -12.99 -31.36
N ASP A 63 -15.85 -12.56 -30.13
CA ASP A 63 -15.03 -12.82 -28.95
C ASP A 63 -15.07 -14.30 -28.55
N ILE A 64 -13.91 -14.94 -28.59
CA ILE A 64 -13.69 -16.35 -28.26
C ILE A 64 -12.67 -16.51 -27.13
N THR A 65 -12.41 -15.46 -26.34
CA THR A 65 -11.37 -15.44 -25.30
C THR A 65 -11.46 -16.62 -24.34
N ALA A 66 -12.68 -17.00 -23.92
CA ALA A 66 -12.90 -18.12 -23.00
C ALA A 66 -12.60 -19.51 -23.59
N LYS A 67 -12.38 -19.61 -24.91
CA LYS A 67 -12.13 -20.87 -25.62
C LYS A 67 -10.70 -20.98 -26.17
N ALA A 68 -9.98 -19.87 -26.23
CA ALA A 68 -8.64 -19.80 -26.78
C ALA A 68 -7.60 -19.93 -25.66
N THR A 69 -6.43 -20.46 -26.02
CA THR A 69 -5.25 -20.48 -25.15
C THR A 69 -4.39 -19.27 -25.48
N ILE A 70 -4.00 -18.48 -24.48
CA ILE A 70 -3.04 -17.37 -24.65
C ILE A 70 -1.72 -17.80 -24.02
N SER A 71 -0.64 -17.72 -24.79
CA SER A 71 0.72 -17.99 -24.30
C SER A 71 1.61 -16.78 -24.49
N TYR A 72 2.64 -16.67 -23.67
CA TYR A 72 3.68 -15.66 -23.81
C TYR A 72 5.08 -16.28 -23.78
N THR A 73 6.01 -15.58 -24.42
CA THR A 73 7.44 -15.89 -24.41
C THR A 73 8.22 -14.74 -23.79
N TYR A 74 9.16 -15.07 -22.91
CA TYR A 74 10.13 -14.15 -22.31
C TYR A 74 11.47 -14.85 -22.16
N GLY A 75 12.51 -14.31 -22.81
CA GLY A 75 13.77 -15.03 -22.98
C GLY A 75 13.55 -16.34 -23.76
N GLU A 76 14.01 -17.46 -23.19
CA GLU A 76 13.83 -18.80 -23.77
C GLU A 76 12.57 -19.53 -23.24
N GLU A 77 11.88 -18.96 -22.25
CA GLU A 77 10.72 -19.58 -21.63
C GLU A 77 9.42 -19.23 -22.36
N THR A 78 8.54 -20.21 -22.54
CA THR A 78 7.16 -20.02 -23.01
C THR A 78 6.18 -20.55 -21.97
N LYS A 79 5.16 -19.76 -21.63
CA LYS A 79 4.16 -20.07 -20.59
C LYS A 79 2.75 -19.73 -21.07
N GLU A 80 1.79 -20.56 -20.69
CA GLU A 80 0.36 -20.30 -20.89
C GLU A 80 -0.18 -19.40 -19.77
N LEU A 81 -1.06 -18.46 -20.11
CA LEU A 81 -1.76 -17.64 -19.14
C LEU A 81 -2.97 -18.38 -18.57
N ALA A 82 -3.11 -18.37 -17.25
CA ALA A 82 -4.28 -18.92 -16.57
C ALA A 82 -5.56 -18.07 -16.75
N GLN A 83 -5.40 -16.79 -17.07
CA GLN A 83 -6.48 -15.83 -17.31
C GLN A 83 -6.08 -14.93 -18.48
N ALA A 84 -7.04 -14.25 -19.12
CA ALA A 84 -6.75 -13.31 -20.20
C ALA A 84 -6.10 -11.99 -19.73
N THR A 85 -5.35 -12.02 -18.63
CA THR A 85 -4.63 -10.89 -18.06
C THR A 85 -3.18 -11.26 -17.77
N PHE A 86 -2.29 -10.29 -17.84
CA PHE A 86 -0.88 -10.47 -17.52
C PHE A 86 -0.33 -9.28 -16.74
N SER A 87 0.32 -9.56 -15.62
CA SER A 87 1.18 -8.63 -14.86
C SER A 87 2.51 -9.32 -14.54
N THR A 88 3.55 -8.54 -14.25
CA THR A 88 4.89 -9.05 -13.96
C THR A 88 5.67 -8.09 -13.07
N ASN A 89 6.60 -8.63 -12.29
CA ASN A 89 7.62 -7.87 -11.54
C ASN A 89 8.96 -7.77 -12.30
N VAL A 90 9.02 -8.33 -13.51
CA VAL A 90 10.24 -8.41 -14.30
C VAL A 90 10.10 -7.50 -15.51
N ALA A 91 10.96 -6.49 -15.58
CA ALA A 91 11.01 -5.57 -16.71
C ALA A 91 11.50 -6.27 -17.97
N GLY A 92 10.96 -5.87 -19.12
CA GLY A 92 11.35 -6.40 -20.42
C GLY A 92 10.19 -6.48 -21.40
N THR A 93 10.45 -7.09 -22.55
CA THR A 93 9.45 -7.26 -23.61
C THR A 93 8.96 -8.69 -23.64
N TYR A 94 7.65 -8.85 -23.53
CA TYR A 94 6.94 -10.12 -23.56
C TYR A 94 6.18 -10.25 -24.88
N THR A 95 6.32 -11.39 -25.56
CA THR A 95 5.60 -11.65 -26.81
C THR A 95 4.44 -12.61 -26.55
N PHE A 96 3.22 -12.24 -26.92
CA PHE A 96 2.00 -13.02 -26.70
C PHE A 96 1.43 -13.53 -28.01
N THR A 97 0.86 -14.73 -27.97
CA THR A 97 0.10 -15.36 -29.06
C THR A 97 -1.14 -16.05 -28.51
N ALA A 98 -2.23 -16.04 -29.26
CA ALA A 98 -3.43 -16.82 -28.96
C ALA A 98 -3.57 -17.99 -29.93
N THR A 99 -4.01 -19.15 -29.44
CA THR A 99 -4.30 -20.33 -30.25
C THR A 99 -5.74 -20.77 -30.06
N TYR A 100 -6.42 -21.10 -31.17
CA TYR A 100 -7.78 -21.62 -31.19
C TYR A 100 -7.97 -22.51 -32.43
N ASP A 101 -8.53 -23.71 -32.26
CA ASP A 101 -8.77 -24.70 -33.32
C ASP A 101 -7.56 -24.91 -34.27
N GLY A 102 -6.36 -25.01 -33.69
CA GLY A 102 -5.11 -25.24 -34.44
C GLY A 102 -4.56 -24.01 -35.17
N GLN A 103 -5.24 -22.87 -35.12
CA GLN A 103 -4.76 -21.60 -35.67
C GLN A 103 -4.10 -20.75 -34.59
N SER A 104 -3.07 -19.99 -34.99
CA SER A 104 -2.35 -19.05 -34.12
C SER A 104 -2.57 -17.62 -34.58
N SER A 105 -2.74 -16.70 -33.63
CA SER A 105 -2.73 -15.27 -33.91
C SER A 105 -1.34 -14.80 -34.35
N LYS A 106 -1.29 -13.60 -34.93
CA LYS A 106 -0.02 -12.87 -35.01
C LYS A 106 0.50 -12.59 -33.59
N PRO A 107 1.84 -12.61 -33.38
CA PRO A 107 2.41 -12.23 -32.09
C PRO A 107 2.21 -10.75 -31.81
N VAL A 108 1.94 -10.40 -30.55
CA VAL A 108 1.88 -9.03 -30.04
C VAL A 108 2.92 -8.85 -28.95
N SER A 109 3.54 -7.67 -28.86
CA SER A 109 4.57 -7.39 -27.85
C SER A 109 4.04 -6.42 -26.81
N ILE A 110 4.18 -6.77 -25.53
CA ILE A 110 3.88 -5.90 -24.38
C ILE A 110 5.18 -5.59 -23.66
N THR A 111 5.42 -4.32 -23.36
CA THR A 111 6.60 -3.89 -22.61
C THR A 111 6.25 -3.71 -21.13
N ALA A 112 6.95 -4.42 -20.26
CA ALA A 112 6.97 -4.16 -18.83
C ALA A 112 8.12 -3.18 -18.54
N ASN A 113 7.79 -1.94 -18.18
CA ASN A 113 8.77 -0.89 -17.93
C ASN A 113 9.53 -1.17 -16.63
N GLU A 114 10.84 -0.93 -16.66
CA GLU A 114 11.66 -0.97 -15.45
C GLU A 114 11.21 0.11 -14.47
N ILE A 115 10.91 -0.32 -13.24
CA ILE A 115 10.66 0.59 -12.14
C ILE A 115 11.98 0.78 -11.41
N THR A 116 12.56 1.97 -11.53
CA THR A 116 13.66 2.34 -10.66
C THR A 116 13.09 2.61 -9.27
N VAL A 117 13.13 1.61 -8.39
CA VAL A 117 12.90 1.85 -6.97
C VAL A 117 14.09 2.66 -6.46
N VAL A 118 13.97 3.98 -6.54
CA VAL A 118 14.93 4.87 -5.88
C VAL A 118 14.77 4.63 -4.39
N LYS A 119 15.69 3.83 -3.83
CA LYS A 119 15.76 3.65 -2.39
C LYS A 119 16.01 5.01 -1.77
N SER A 120 15.16 5.37 -0.81
CA SER A 120 15.33 6.59 -0.05
C SER A 120 16.74 6.73 0.47
N GLN A 121 17.29 7.94 0.43
CA GLN A 121 18.53 8.21 1.16
C GLN A 121 18.29 8.20 2.68
N PHE A 122 17.04 8.33 3.12
CA PHE A 122 16.68 8.37 4.54
C PHE A 122 16.38 6.97 5.07
N VAL A 123 16.81 6.70 6.31
CA VAL A 123 16.40 5.49 7.02
C VAL A 123 14.90 5.54 7.24
N ARG A 124 14.24 4.41 6.98
CA ARG A 124 12.81 4.23 7.21
C ARG A 124 12.56 3.91 8.68
N ARG A 125 11.81 4.77 9.38
CA ARG A 125 11.31 4.55 10.75
C ARG A 125 9.84 4.17 10.73
N ILE A 126 9.45 3.08 11.39
CA ILE A 126 8.07 2.59 11.51
C ILE A 126 7.39 3.28 12.71
N CYS A 127 6.25 3.93 12.49
CA CYS A 127 5.43 4.44 13.58
C CYS A 127 4.44 3.36 14.03
N VAL A 128 4.46 3.00 15.31
CA VAL A 128 3.46 2.11 15.91
C VAL A 128 2.67 2.90 16.95
N MET A 129 1.35 2.93 16.80
CA MET A 129 0.45 3.56 17.75
C MET A 129 -0.36 2.47 18.44
N GLU A 130 -0.07 2.22 19.71
CA GLU A 130 -0.83 1.32 20.58
C GLU A 130 -2.03 2.07 21.19
N PHE A 131 -3.17 1.41 21.27
CA PHE A 131 -4.37 1.88 21.96
C PHE A 131 -4.59 1.04 23.22
N THR A 132 -4.59 1.69 24.38
CA THR A 132 -4.53 1.03 25.68
C THR A 132 -5.43 1.70 26.73
N GLY A 133 -5.48 1.15 27.93
CA GLY A 133 -6.15 1.75 29.08
C GLY A 133 -5.86 1.02 30.38
N THR A 134 -5.76 1.79 31.46
CA THR A 134 -5.57 1.35 32.85
C THR A 134 -6.66 0.40 33.33
N TRP A 135 -7.87 0.49 32.75
CA TRP A 135 -9.01 -0.38 33.04
C TRP A 135 -8.98 -1.71 32.26
N CYS A 136 -8.12 -1.85 31.25
CA CYS A 136 -8.12 -2.96 30.32
C CYS A 136 -7.23 -4.11 30.81
N THR A 137 -7.86 -5.21 31.22
CA THR A 137 -7.19 -6.38 31.82
C THR A 137 -6.27 -7.14 30.85
N PHE A 138 -6.49 -7.01 29.54
CA PHE A 138 -5.67 -7.65 28.50
C PHE A 138 -4.52 -6.78 28.02
N CYS A 139 -4.57 -5.48 28.29
CA CYS A 139 -3.63 -4.51 27.75
C CYS A 139 -2.18 -4.74 28.20
N PRO A 140 -1.87 -5.06 29.47
CA PRO A 140 -0.51 -5.37 29.88
C PRO A 140 0.11 -6.53 29.08
N SER A 141 -0.67 -7.58 28.85
CA SER A 141 -0.22 -8.74 28.06
C SER A 141 -0.07 -8.40 26.57
N GLY A 142 -0.93 -7.53 26.04
CA GLY A 142 -0.88 -7.05 24.66
C GLY A 142 0.36 -6.19 24.41
N ALA A 143 0.57 -5.19 25.27
CA ALA A 143 1.72 -4.29 25.26
C ALA A 143 3.03 -5.07 25.32
N LEU A 144 3.17 -6.00 26.27
CA LEU A 144 4.38 -6.82 26.41
C LEU A 144 4.67 -7.63 25.14
N ARG A 145 3.66 -8.29 24.57
CA ARG A 145 3.81 -9.10 23.34
C ARG A 145 4.11 -8.24 22.12
N LEU A 146 3.49 -7.06 22.01
CA LEU A 146 3.76 -6.11 20.94
C LEU A 146 5.21 -5.60 21.03
N GLN A 147 5.63 -5.14 22.21
CA GLN A 147 6.97 -4.62 22.43
C GLN A 147 8.05 -5.69 22.20
N ASP A 148 7.87 -6.90 22.72
CA ASP A 148 8.79 -8.02 22.49
C ASP A 148 8.91 -8.35 20.99
N MET A 149 7.80 -8.32 20.26
CA MET A 149 7.80 -8.50 18.80
C MET A 149 8.55 -7.38 18.09
N LEU A 150 8.34 -6.12 18.47
CA LEU A 150 9.01 -4.97 17.86
C LEU A 150 10.52 -5.03 18.07
N VAL A 151 10.97 -5.25 19.32
CA VAL A 151 12.39 -5.36 19.65
C VAL A 151 13.05 -6.52 18.93
N ARG A 152 12.41 -7.69 18.82
CA ARG A 152 13.04 -8.85 18.17
C ARG A 152 13.19 -8.72 16.66
N ASN A 153 12.32 -7.96 15.99
CA ASN A 153 12.20 -7.99 14.53
C ASN A 153 12.53 -6.64 13.86
N PHE A 154 12.42 -5.52 14.59
CA PHE A 154 12.48 -4.17 14.03
C PHE A 154 13.34 -3.22 14.87
N ASP A 155 14.22 -3.75 15.73
CA ASP A 155 15.08 -2.93 16.60
C ASP A 155 15.81 -1.83 15.83
N GLY A 156 15.84 -0.63 16.40
CA GLY A 156 16.45 0.56 15.81
C GLY A 156 15.68 1.21 14.66
N ILE A 157 14.59 0.62 14.16
CA ILE A 157 13.80 1.17 13.04
C ILE A 157 12.31 1.32 13.35
N TYR A 158 11.89 1.23 14.61
CA TYR A 158 10.51 1.52 15.04
C TYR A 158 10.48 2.55 16.17
N ASP A 159 9.34 3.22 16.29
CA ASP A 159 9.00 4.16 17.36
C ASP A 159 7.56 3.89 17.81
N LEU A 160 7.37 3.55 19.08
CA LEU A 160 6.10 3.17 19.69
C LEU A 160 5.48 4.36 20.43
N MET A 161 4.16 4.50 20.34
CA MET A 161 3.36 5.52 21.03
C MET A 161 2.13 4.88 21.67
N ALA A 162 1.94 5.04 22.98
CA ALA A 162 0.81 4.51 23.73
C ALA A 162 -0.29 5.57 23.91
N PHE A 163 -1.40 5.38 23.22
CA PHE A 163 -2.61 6.20 23.31
C PHE A 163 -3.61 5.59 24.29
N HIS A 164 -3.69 6.18 25.48
CA HIS A 164 -4.70 5.82 26.47
C HIS A 164 -6.09 6.30 26.02
N LEU A 165 -7.09 5.41 26.13
CA LEU A 165 -8.47 5.65 25.70
C LEU A 165 -9.32 6.35 26.76
N ASP A 166 -10.49 6.84 26.35
CA ASP A 166 -11.42 7.56 27.22
C ASP A 166 -11.67 6.84 28.57
N LYS A 167 -11.81 7.66 29.63
CA LYS A 167 -11.89 7.28 31.06
C LYS A 167 -10.55 6.95 31.72
N ASP A 168 -9.46 6.94 30.95
CA ASP A 168 -8.11 6.83 31.48
C ASP A 168 -7.55 8.21 31.87
N PRO A 169 -6.84 8.35 33.02
CA PRO A 169 -6.21 9.61 33.44
C PRO A 169 -5.11 10.12 32.48
N MET A 170 -4.56 9.26 31.64
CA MET A 170 -3.52 9.57 30.65
C MET A 170 -4.11 9.79 29.24
N ALA A 171 -5.43 9.76 29.08
CA ALA A 171 -6.06 9.93 27.77
C ALA A 171 -5.90 11.35 27.22
N ILE A 172 -5.79 11.44 25.89
CA ILE A 172 -5.91 12.70 25.14
C ILE A 172 -7.12 12.63 24.20
N PRO A 173 -7.73 13.78 23.83
CA PRO A 173 -8.91 13.79 22.94
C PRO A 173 -8.68 13.06 21.60
N GLN A 174 -7.44 13.06 21.11
CA GLN A 174 -7.05 12.43 19.84
C GLN A 174 -7.12 10.90 19.88
N SER A 175 -6.99 10.26 21.05
CA SER A 175 -7.02 8.80 21.18
C SER A 175 -8.33 8.22 20.61
N SER A 176 -9.47 8.79 20.99
CA SER A 176 -10.78 8.35 20.50
C SER A 176 -11.03 8.68 19.03
N THR A 177 -10.41 9.74 18.52
CA THR A 177 -10.45 10.08 17.09
C THR A 177 -9.68 9.02 16.27
N LEU A 178 -8.50 8.62 16.73
CA LEU A 178 -7.69 7.58 16.09
C LEU A 178 -8.39 6.22 16.13
N MET A 179 -8.97 5.82 17.27
CA MET A 179 -9.75 4.57 17.39
C MET A 179 -10.87 4.49 16.35
N LYS A 180 -11.66 5.57 16.22
CA LYS A 180 -12.73 5.65 15.22
C LYS A 180 -12.19 5.62 13.79
N LYS A 181 -11.11 6.36 13.50
CA LYS A 181 -10.45 6.39 12.19
C LYS A 181 -10.05 4.98 11.75
N PHE A 182 -9.53 4.18 12.66
CA PHE A 182 -9.05 2.83 12.39
C PHE A 182 -10.07 1.73 12.67
N LYS A 183 -11.34 2.10 12.91
CA LYS A 183 -12.45 1.17 13.11
C LYS A 183 -12.14 0.12 14.18
N GLN A 184 -11.51 0.54 15.27
CA GLN A 184 -11.24 -0.30 16.43
C GLN A 184 -12.31 -0.04 17.48
N ASP A 185 -12.83 -1.12 18.07
CA ASP A 185 -13.94 -1.05 19.03
C ASP A 185 -13.48 -1.24 20.49
N GLY A 186 -12.19 -1.48 20.72
CA GLY A 186 -11.63 -1.65 22.06
C GLY A 186 -10.11 -1.82 22.07
N ALA A 187 -9.56 -1.76 23.28
CA ALA A 187 -8.16 -2.04 23.57
C ALA A 187 -7.98 -3.50 24.08
N PRO A 188 -6.79 -4.11 23.90
CA PRO A 188 -5.62 -3.54 23.24
C PRO A 188 -5.71 -3.65 21.71
N ALA A 189 -5.40 -2.56 21.03
CA ALA A 189 -5.29 -2.50 19.58
C ALA A 189 -4.05 -1.70 19.19
N CYS A 190 -3.66 -1.73 17.92
CA CYS A 190 -2.65 -0.82 17.40
C CYS A 190 -2.91 -0.44 15.95
N THR A 191 -2.12 0.50 15.44
CA THR A 191 -1.95 0.75 14.01
C THR A 191 -0.47 0.96 13.70
N VAL A 192 -0.09 0.64 12.46
CA VAL A 192 1.25 0.88 11.91
C VAL A 192 1.16 1.95 10.84
N ASP A 193 2.00 2.99 10.96
CA ASP A 193 2.09 4.15 10.06
C ASP A 193 0.76 4.86 9.76
N MET A 194 -0.16 4.85 10.73
CA MET A 194 -1.52 5.34 10.54
C MET A 194 -2.24 4.71 9.34
N ARG A 195 -1.97 3.44 9.01
CA ARG A 195 -2.60 2.71 7.89
C ARG A 195 -3.89 2.05 8.33
N GLU A 196 -3.77 0.86 8.91
CA GLU A 196 -4.90 0.04 9.34
C GLU A 196 -4.84 -0.25 10.84
N GLY A 197 -6.00 -0.35 11.46
CA GLY A 197 -6.13 -0.77 12.86
C GLY A 197 -6.17 -2.28 12.99
N MET A 198 -5.67 -2.78 14.11
CA MET A 198 -5.71 -4.20 14.44
C MET A 198 -5.82 -4.43 15.94
N ASP A 199 -6.68 -5.38 16.30
CA ASP A 199 -6.67 -5.99 17.64
C ASP A 199 -5.35 -6.74 17.88
N ILE A 200 -4.81 -6.59 19.08
CA ILE A 200 -3.61 -7.29 19.54
C ILE A 200 -3.87 -8.14 20.80
N SER A 201 -5.13 -8.29 21.22
CA SER A 201 -5.50 -9.13 22.38
C SER A 201 -5.08 -10.60 22.19
N SER A 202 -5.17 -11.09 20.96
CA SER A 202 -4.77 -12.46 20.57
C SER A 202 -3.29 -12.62 20.25
N GLY A 203 -2.51 -11.53 20.28
CA GLY A 203 -1.06 -11.53 20.03
C GLY A 203 -0.63 -10.66 18.84
N PRO A 204 0.68 -10.51 18.59
CA PRO A 204 1.24 -9.44 17.76
C PRO A 204 1.41 -9.83 16.28
N ALA A 205 0.90 -10.98 15.84
CA ALA A 205 1.16 -11.49 14.47
C ALA A 205 0.67 -10.54 13.37
N LYS A 206 -0.50 -9.91 13.55
CA LYS A 206 -1.01 -8.90 12.62
C LYS A 206 -0.13 -7.65 12.58
N ALA A 207 0.31 -7.19 13.75
CA ALA A 207 1.21 -6.04 13.88
C ALA A 207 2.58 -6.32 13.21
N LYS A 208 3.12 -7.52 13.39
CA LYS A 208 4.34 -7.96 12.70
C LYS A 208 4.19 -7.88 11.18
N LYS A 209 3.12 -8.47 10.63
CA LYS A 209 2.86 -8.43 9.18
C LYS A 209 2.67 -7.00 8.67
N ALA A 210 2.05 -6.13 9.46
CA ALA A 210 1.89 -4.73 9.10
C ALA A 210 3.22 -3.96 9.10
N CYS A 211 4.14 -4.26 10.03
CA CYS A 211 5.50 -3.71 10.03
C CYS A 211 6.35 -4.23 8.86
N GLU A 212 6.22 -5.51 8.50
CA GLU A 212 6.90 -6.07 7.32
C GLU A 212 6.39 -5.38 6.03
N ASN A 213 5.07 -5.26 5.89
CA ASN A 213 4.44 -4.57 4.78
C ASN A 213 4.83 -3.07 4.72
N SER A 214 4.99 -2.44 5.88
CA SER A 214 5.49 -1.06 6.01
C SER A 214 6.86 -0.87 5.35
N LEU A 215 7.78 -1.80 5.57
CA LEU A 215 9.13 -1.76 5.01
C LEU A 215 9.19 -2.18 3.54
N GLU A 216 8.39 -3.19 3.17
CA GLU A 216 8.40 -3.75 1.82
C GLU A 216 7.74 -2.83 0.79
N ASN A 217 6.56 -2.30 1.12
CA ASN A 217 5.68 -1.64 0.15
C ASN A 217 5.57 -0.13 0.33
N TYR A 218 6.11 0.42 1.42
CA TYR A 218 6.02 1.86 1.71
C TYR A 218 7.39 2.45 2.11
N PRO A 219 8.34 2.52 1.15
CA PRO A 219 9.64 3.10 1.40
C PRO A 219 9.51 4.56 1.84
N ALA A 220 10.48 5.02 2.64
CA ALA A 220 10.61 6.44 2.93
C ALA A 220 10.75 7.21 1.61
N HIS A 221 10.24 8.44 1.60
CA HIS A 221 10.50 9.42 0.55
C HIS A 221 10.67 10.82 1.14
N CYS A 222 10.81 10.89 2.46
CA CYS A 222 11.19 12.06 3.21
C CYS A 222 12.04 11.69 4.43
N GLY A 223 12.88 12.63 4.85
CA GLY A 223 13.57 12.61 6.12
C GLY A 223 12.94 13.59 7.09
N VAL A 224 13.02 13.29 8.38
CA VAL A 224 12.58 14.19 9.46
C VAL A 224 13.78 14.49 10.34
N ALA A 225 13.94 15.75 10.74
CA ALA A 225 14.87 16.16 11.79
C ALA A 225 14.09 16.98 12.82
N ILE A 226 14.42 16.83 14.10
CA ILE A 226 13.71 17.48 15.21
C ILE A 226 14.71 17.98 16.25
N ALA A 227 14.47 19.18 16.76
CA ALA A 227 15.20 19.74 17.89
C ALA A 227 14.23 20.42 18.87
N SER A 228 14.56 20.36 20.15
CA SER A 228 13.84 21.05 21.21
C SER A 228 14.78 21.94 22.02
N VAL A 229 14.28 23.07 22.51
CA VAL A 229 14.92 23.91 23.53
C VAL A 229 13.93 24.14 24.66
N TYR A 230 14.29 23.73 25.87
CA TYR A 230 13.44 23.89 27.05
C TYR A 230 13.87 25.06 27.92
N ASN A 231 12.91 25.93 28.23
CA ASN A 231 13.09 27.06 29.13
C ASN A 231 12.54 26.71 30.52
N GLU A 232 13.45 26.54 31.48
CA GLU A 232 13.13 26.19 32.87
C GLU A 232 12.29 27.26 33.58
N ALA A 233 12.51 28.54 33.27
CA ALA A 233 11.84 29.66 33.93
C ALA A 233 10.39 29.80 33.49
N SER A 234 10.11 29.66 32.19
CA SER A 234 8.75 29.73 31.64
C SER A 234 8.04 28.38 31.59
N LYS A 235 8.74 27.26 31.84
CA LYS A 235 8.22 25.89 31.69
C LYS A 235 7.67 25.64 30.28
N THR A 236 8.34 26.20 29.27
CA THR A 236 7.97 26.06 27.85
C THR A 236 9.08 25.40 27.07
N ALA A 237 8.72 24.52 26.13
CA ALA A 237 9.64 24.00 25.14
C ALA A 237 9.32 24.60 23.77
N GLU A 238 10.35 25.00 23.04
CA GLU A 238 10.28 25.32 21.62
C GLU A 238 10.78 24.11 20.82
N VAL A 239 9.96 23.61 19.90
CA VAL A 239 10.25 22.41 19.10
C VAL A 239 10.30 22.79 17.64
N THR A 240 11.45 22.62 17.00
CA THR A 240 11.64 22.88 15.57
C THR A 240 11.79 21.56 14.83
N VAL A 241 10.96 21.36 13.82
CA VAL A 241 10.96 20.17 12.95
C VAL A 241 11.26 20.58 11.53
N LYS A 242 12.06 19.77 10.84
CA LYS A 242 12.39 19.91 9.43
C LYS A 242 12.01 18.64 8.68
N VAL A 243 11.37 18.79 7.53
CA VAL A 243 11.00 17.69 6.62
C VAL A 243 11.65 17.95 5.27
N THR A 244 12.54 17.06 4.84
CA THR A 244 13.15 17.11 3.51
C THR A 244 12.55 16.02 2.64
N SER A 245 12.01 16.39 1.48
CA SER A 245 11.34 15.46 0.58
C SER A 245 12.22 15.05 -0.60
N GLU A 246 12.17 13.78 -0.99
CA GLU A 246 12.90 13.26 -2.16
C GLU A 246 12.07 13.31 -3.45
N LYS A 247 10.76 13.50 -3.32
CA LYS A 247 9.83 13.71 -4.44
C LYS A 247 8.99 14.96 -4.20
N THR A 248 8.49 15.59 -5.27
CA THR A 248 7.50 16.65 -5.08
C THR A 248 6.19 16.03 -4.58
N SER A 249 5.79 16.35 -3.35
CA SER A 249 4.59 15.79 -2.72
C SER A 249 4.08 16.67 -1.59
N LYS A 250 2.82 16.46 -1.20
CA LYS A 250 2.21 17.14 -0.06
C LYS A 250 2.53 16.40 1.23
N TYR A 251 2.78 17.17 2.29
CA TYR A 251 3.02 16.61 3.61
C TYR A 251 2.18 17.28 4.69
N ARG A 252 1.88 16.51 5.72
CA ARG A 252 1.46 17.03 7.01
C ARG A 252 2.46 16.67 8.10
N LEU A 253 2.42 17.43 9.19
CA LEU A 253 3.30 17.24 10.34
C LEU A 253 2.49 17.17 11.62
N ALA A 254 2.49 15.99 12.24
CA ALA A 254 2.00 15.78 13.60
C ALA A 254 3.18 15.72 14.56
N VAL A 255 3.09 16.42 15.70
CA VAL A 255 4.12 16.37 16.74
C VAL A 255 3.46 16.04 18.07
N TYR A 256 3.90 14.98 18.73
CA TYR A 256 3.36 14.50 19.99
C TYR A 256 4.38 14.62 21.11
N VAL A 257 3.89 14.87 22.32
CA VAL A 257 4.65 14.77 23.57
C VAL A 257 4.40 13.40 24.17
N LEU A 258 5.46 12.66 24.46
CA LEU A 258 5.40 11.38 25.13
C LEU A 258 6.10 11.43 26.48
N GLU A 259 5.68 10.60 27.42
CA GLU A 259 6.31 10.45 28.73
C GLU A 259 6.53 8.97 29.06
N ASP A 260 7.74 8.68 29.54
CA ASP A 260 8.12 7.39 30.08
C ASP A 260 8.05 7.36 31.61
N GLY A 261 7.91 6.16 32.18
CA GLY A 261 8.06 5.95 33.61
C GLY A 261 6.90 6.45 34.48
N ILE A 262 5.69 6.61 33.93
CA ILE A 262 4.52 7.00 34.74
C ILE A 262 4.08 5.80 35.59
N VAL A 263 4.11 5.93 36.92
CA VAL A 263 3.61 4.90 37.83
C VAL A 263 2.13 5.14 38.10
N TYR A 264 1.26 4.22 37.67
CA TYR A 264 -0.19 4.31 37.89
C TYR A 264 -0.87 2.93 37.87
N PRO A 265 -1.90 2.68 38.71
CA PRO A 265 -2.59 1.39 38.75
C PRO A 265 -3.11 0.89 37.39
N GLN A 266 -2.88 -0.40 37.13
CA GLN A 266 -3.29 -1.06 35.88
C GLN A 266 -4.01 -2.37 36.18
N ALA A 267 -5.19 -2.55 35.58
CA ALA A 267 -5.88 -3.82 35.55
C ALA A 267 -5.08 -4.83 34.71
N ASP A 268 -4.81 -6.01 35.26
CA ASP A 268 -4.04 -7.07 34.63
C ASP A 268 -4.66 -8.44 34.94
N GLY A 269 -5.33 -9.03 33.95
CA GLY A 269 -6.12 -10.23 34.15
C GLY A 269 -7.17 -10.05 35.26
N SER A 270 -7.06 -10.83 36.32
CA SER A 270 -7.97 -10.76 37.48
C SER A 270 -7.44 -9.90 38.63
N ILE A 271 -6.29 -9.25 38.48
CA ILE A 271 -5.66 -8.43 39.52
C ILE A 271 -5.55 -6.96 39.08
N THR A 272 -5.23 -6.08 40.03
CA THR A 272 -4.74 -4.72 39.76
C THR A 272 -3.29 -4.66 40.21
N ARG A 273 -2.41 -4.12 39.36
CA ARG A 273 -1.02 -3.81 39.70
C ARG A 273 -0.95 -2.33 40.03
N ASP A 274 -0.79 -2.00 41.30
CA ASP A 274 -0.84 -0.61 41.78
C ASP A 274 0.38 0.22 41.34
N ASP A 275 1.52 -0.43 41.13
CA ASP A 275 2.82 0.16 40.79
C ASP A 275 3.23 -0.11 39.33
N TYR A 276 2.25 -0.29 38.44
CA TYR A 276 2.55 -0.51 37.02
C TYR A 276 3.21 0.73 36.39
N VAL A 277 4.30 0.50 35.65
CA VAL A 277 5.06 1.54 34.95
C VAL A 277 4.60 1.62 33.50
N HIS A 278 3.99 2.74 33.14
CA HIS A 278 3.57 3.07 31.78
C HIS A 278 4.68 3.82 31.05
N ASN A 279 5.00 3.38 29.84
CA ASN A 279 5.99 4.00 28.97
C ASN A 279 5.35 4.42 27.64
N HIS A 280 6.03 5.30 26.92
CA HIS A 280 5.64 5.85 25.63
C HIS A 280 4.26 6.51 25.65
N VAL A 281 3.82 6.99 26.83
CA VAL A 281 2.47 7.51 27.04
C VAL A 281 2.33 8.84 26.32
N VAL A 282 1.42 8.91 25.35
CA VAL A 282 1.15 10.15 24.62
C VAL A 282 0.42 11.12 25.54
N ARG A 283 1.08 12.22 25.90
CA ARG A 283 0.53 13.26 26.79
C ARG A 283 -0.21 14.36 26.04
N LYS A 284 0.18 14.66 24.80
CA LYS A 284 -0.40 15.77 24.01
C LYS A 284 -0.01 15.72 22.53
N LEU A 285 -0.93 16.11 21.65
CA LEU A 285 -0.63 16.57 20.29
C LEU A 285 -0.37 18.09 20.32
N ILE A 286 0.78 18.54 19.82
CA ILE A 286 1.15 19.98 19.79
C ILE A 286 0.95 20.63 18.42
N ALA A 287 0.49 19.89 17.40
CA ALA A 287 0.13 20.45 16.10
C ALA A 287 -1.02 21.46 16.24
N ALA A 288 -0.89 22.62 15.60
CA ALA A 288 -1.81 23.74 15.78
C ALA A 288 -3.23 23.45 15.26
N SER A 289 -3.35 22.59 14.25
CA SER A 289 -4.62 22.12 13.70
C SER A 289 -5.47 21.33 14.69
N GLY A 290 -4.85 20.71 15.70
CA GLY A 290 -5.48 19.77 16.62
C GLY A 290 -5.93 18.44 15.96
N LEU A 291 -5.71 18.28 14.65
CA LEU A 291 -6.06 17.09 13.88
C LEU A 291 -5.01 16.00 14.10
N VAL A 292 -5.42 14.73 14.06
CA VAL A 292 -4.51 13.59 14.29
C VAL A 292 -3.46 13.46 13.19
N GLU A 293 -3.75 13.98 11.99
CA GLU A 293 -2.83 14.10 10.87
C GLU A 293 -1.86 15.29 11.01
N GLY A 294 -2.04 16.13 12.02
CA GLY A 294 -1.22 17.30 12.27
C GLY A 294 -1.49 18.47 11.34
N ASP A 295 -0.51 19.36 11.22
CA ASP A 295 -0.61 20.57 10.42
C ASP A 295 -0.25 20.34 8.97
N ASP A 296 -0.91 21.08 8.06
CA ASP A 296 -0.52 21.11 6.66
C ASP A 296 0.84 21.82 6.48
N LEU A 297 1.81 21.14 5.85
CA LEU A 297 3.07 21.73 5.40
C LEU A 297 3.02 22.15 3.92
N GLY A 298 1.93 21.84 3.22
CA GLY A 298 1.79 22.06 1.80
C GLY A 298 2.64 21.10 0.96
N GLU A 299 2.86 21.48 -0.29
CA GLU A 299 3.72 20.74 -1.21
C GLU A 299 5.20 21.09 -0.96
N ILE A 300 6.02 20.07 -0.74
CA ILE A 300 7.48 20.18 -0.64
C ILE A 300 8.05 19.62 -1.93
N ALA A 301 8.76 20.45 -2.69
CA ALA A 301 9.42 20.02 -3.93
C ALA A 301 10.56 19.02 -3.64
N SER A 302 10.86 18.16 -4.61
CA SER A 302 11.99 17.22 -4.52
C SER A 302 13.31 17.95 -4.17
N GLY A 303 14.04 17.42 -3.19
CA GLY A 303 15.30 17.96 -2.68
C GLY A 303 15.14 19.24 -1.85
N LYS A 304 13.91 19.66 -1.50
CA LYS A 304 13.65 20.83 -0.66
C LYS A 304 13.23 20.44 0.76
N GLU A 305 13.45 21.38 1.67
CA GLU A 305 13.15 21.28 3.09
C GLU A 305 12.01 22.24 3.46
N ALA A 306 11.05 21.76 4.25
CA ALA A 306 10.11 22.61 4.98
C ALA A 306 10.47 22.59 6.47
N THR A 307 10.34 23.73 7.14
CA THR A 307 10.59 23.88 8.59
C THR A 307 9.34 24.39 9.29
N LYS A 308 9.03 23.84 10.47
CA LYS A 308 7.97 24.34 11.34
C LYS A 308 8.39 24.32 12.80
N THR A 309 8.05 25.38 13.53
CA THR A 309 8.35 25.53 14.96
C THR A 309 7.06 25.59 15.77
N TYR A 310 7.08 24.91 16.91
CA TYR A 310 6.01 24.81 17.88
C TYR A 310 6.46 25.36 19.22
N GLN A 311 5.55 25.95 19.98
CA GLN A 311 5.75 26.23 21.39
C GLN A 311 4.75 25.43 22.22
N VAL A 312 5.24 24.78 23.27
CA VAL A 312 4.41 23.97 24.16
C VAL A 312 4.72 24.29 25.61
N ASN A 313 3.66 24.55 26.38
CA ASN A 313 3.75 24.60 27.84
C ASN A 313 3.84 23.17 28.38
N ILE A 314 4.86 22.89 29.18
CA ILE A 314 5.04 21.61 29.85
C ILE A 314 4.22 21.62 31.14
N ASP A 315 3.32 20.65 31.29
CA ASP A 315 2.53 20.53 32.51
C ASP A 315 3.46 20.24 33.70
N LYS A 316 3.21 20.89 34.83
CA LYS A 316 3.96 20.67 36.08
C LYS A 316 3.87 19.24 36.61
N ALA A 317 2.85 18.49 36.21
CA ALA A 317 2.66 17.09 36.57
C ALA A 317 3.50 16.13 35.72
N TRP A 318 4.14 16.63 34.65
CA TRP A 318 4.98 15.81 33.78
C TRP A 318 6.44 15.92 34.19
N ASN A 319 7.16 14.81 34.15
CA ASN A 319 8.59 14.79 34.41
C ASN A 319 9.36 15.09 33.11
N ILE A 320 9.86 16.32 32.98
CA ILE A 320 10.60 16.80 31.79
C ILE A 320 11.79 15.91 31.39
N GLU A 321 12.44 15.23 32.35
CA GLU A 321 13.56 14.31 32.07
C GLU A 321 13.10 13.01 31.40
N ASN A 322 11.82 12.66 31.54
CA ASN A 322 11.20 11.49 30.93
C ASN A 322 10.36 11.87 29.69
N LEU A 323 10.34 13.15 29.30
CA LEU A 323 9.58 13.60 28.15
C LEU A 323 10.38 13.50 26.85
N SER A 324 9.67 13.16 25.78
CA SER A 324 10.19 13.15 24.41
C SER A 324 9.18 13.78 23.45
N PHE A 325 9.68 14.28 22.32
CA PHE A 325 8.86 14.74 21.20
C PHE A 325 9.01 13.80 20.02
N TYR A 326 7.87 13.38 19.45
CA TYR A 326 7.78 12.52 18.28
C TYR A 326 7.21 13.35 17.14
N ALA A 327 7.99 13.59 16.09
CA ALA A 327 7.55 14.29 14.88
C ALA A 327 7.31 13.32 13.73
N LEU A 328 6.07 13.26 13.26
CA LEU A 328 5.61 12.35 12.22
C LEU A 328 5.35 13.16 10.96
N ALA A 329 6.06 12.85 9.87
CA ALA A 329 5.77 13.38 8.54
C ALA A 329 4.79 12.44 7.84
N LEU A 330 3.59 12.94 7.57
CA LEU A 330 2.54 12.20 6.88
C LEU A 330 2.54 12.58 5.39
N ASP A 331 2.38 11.58 4.52
CA ASP A 331 2.27 11.73 3.07
C ASP A 331 0.91 12.31 2.63
N ALA A 332 0.70 12.42 1.31
CA ALA A 332 -0.52 12.94 0.72
C ALA A 332 -1.76 12.09 1.06
N GLU A 333 -1.57 10.82 1.39
CA GLU A 333 -2.59 9.86 1.81
C GLU A 333 -2.83 9.90 3.34
N ASN A 334 -2.16 10.79 4.06
CA ASN A 334 -2.16 10.91 5.52
C ASN A 334 -1.68 9.64 6.24
N ARG A 335 -0.69 8.95 5.66
CA ARG A 335 0.04 7.85 6.31
C ARG A 335 1.39 8.36 6.75
N VAL A 336 1.91 7.83 7.86
CA VAL A 336 3.26 8.20 8.30
C VAL A 336 4.24 7.65 7.28
N ASN A 337 4.95 8.54 6.59
CA ASN A 337 6.02 8.14 5.69
C ASN A 337 7.33 7.95 6.47
N ASN A 338 7.63 8.88 7.37
CA ASN A 338 8.79 8.79 8.24
C ASN A 338 8.57 9.60 9.53
N LEU A 339 9.41 9.37 10.54
CA LEU A 339 9.37 10.10 11.80
C LEU A 339 10.75 10.27 12.42
N SER A 340 10.84 11.15 13.40
CA SER A 340 12.01 11.26 14.27
C SER A 340 11.59 11.71 15.66
N VAL A 341 12.41 11.30 16.63
CA VAL A 341 12.17 11.52 18.05
C VAL A 341 13.35 12.26 18.67
N CYS A 342 13.11 13.14 19.64
CA CYS A 342 14.17 13.68 20.48
C CYS A 342 13.68 13.84 21.92
N ALA A 343 14.62 13.90 22.87
CA ALA A 343 14.31 14.29 24.25
C ALA A 343 13.65 15.68 24.28
N ALA A 344 12.69 15.88 25.18
CA ALA A 344 12.00 17.16 25.29
C ALA A 344 12.90 18.26 25.86
N LYS A 345 13.81 17.90 26.78
CA LYS A 345 14.80 18.82 27.34
C LYS A 345 16.02 18.89 26.45
N ASN A 346 16.10 19.95 25.64
CA ASN A 346 17.29 20.27 24.83
C ASN A 346 17.75 19.12 23.90
N GLY A 347 16.82 18.28 23.45
CA GLY A 347 17.12 17.16 22.56
C GLY A 347 17.30 17.61 21.11
N LYS A 348 18.08 16.85 20.35
CA LYS A 348 18.26 17.03 18.91
C LYS A 348 18.47 15.68 18.23
N THR A 349 17.76 15.47 17.14
CA THR A 349 17.93 14.35 16.21
C THR A 349 17.98 14.92 14.81
N ASP A 350 19.11 14.71 14.14
CA ASP A 350 19.29 15.10 12.74
C ASP A 350 18.73 14.03 11.80
N TYR A 351 18.73 14.31 10.49
CA TYR A 351 18.36 13.31 9.50
C TYR A 351 19.20 12.05 9.62
N GLU A 352 18.54 10.89 9.57
CA GLU A 352 19.21 9.60 9.51
C GLU A 352 19.28 9.10 8.07
N TYR A 353 20.49 8.82 7.60
CA TYR A 353 20.76 8.40 6.22
C TYR A 353 21.11 6.92 6.14
N ASN A 354 20.59 6.23 5.13
CA ASN A 354 21.03 4.88 4.79
C ASN A 354 22.53 4.94 4.46
N LYS A 355 23.33 4.08 5.13
CA LYS A 355 24.75 3.96 4.83
C LYS A 355 24.86 3.38 3.40
N ASN A 356 25.32 4.21 2.46
CA ASN A 356 25.54 3.94 1.02
C ASN A 356 24.34 4.22 0.10
N ASN A 357 24.13 5.50 -0.24
CA ASN A 357 23.66 5.86 -1.59
C ASN A 357 24.84 6.38 -2.41
#